data_AF-A0A7Y4ZV61-F1
#
_entry.id   AF-A0A7Y4ZV61-F1
#
_cell.length_a   1.000
_cell.length_b   1.000
_cell.length_c   1.000
_cell.angle_alpha   90.00
_cell.angle_beta   90.00
_cell.angle_gamma   90.00
#
_symmetry.space_group_name_H-M   'P 1'
#
loop_
_entity.id
_entity.type
_entity.pdbx_description
1 polymer ?
#
loop_
_entity_poly.entity_id
_entity_poly.type
_entity_poly.pdbx_seq_one_letter_code
_entity_poly.pdbx_strand_id
1 'polypeptide(L)'
;MVAALLLGGCSATPASTPPSSADAVVMVGSAAAGACPIMPDARPYAFGLDPTELSSFESQAKTNVVFVAAEGCSLRVLPSCDAAASPGKLGGYRPLLRTSVNRSRIDIRTTGELYTRLPVGGPALLPRLEAGESLHADYLVVGMREAEYGQQYRDDLAALPGCAGATHFVYAYAAGAFALHASGSRDALRRGGDLEGCDAQGADASRCESPVRLYLRPIVDGHRPPQATLDVAAK
;
A
#
# COMPACT_ATOMS: atom_id res chain seq x y z
N MET A 1 -98.49 5.46 8.74
CA MET A 1 -97.32 5.18 7.88
C MET A 1 -97.08 6.46 7.08
N VAL A 2 -96.14 7.38 7.39
CA VAL A 2 -94.66 7.30 7.59
C VAL A 2 -94.03 6.57 6.40
N ALA A 3 -93.07 7.06 5.59
CA ALA A 3 -92.13 8.19 5.54
C ALA A 3 -91.74 8.38 4.04
N ALA A 4 -91.50 9.57 3.45
CA ALA A 4 -90.44 10.59 3.63
C ALA A 4 -89.00 10.16 3.21
N LEU A 5 -88.70 10.29 1.90
CA LEU A 5 -87.69 11.17 1.25
C LEU A 5 -86.24 11.35 1.80
N LEU A 6 -85.27 11.09 0.87
CA LEU A 6 -84.04 11.85 0.49
C LEU A 6 -82.64 11.22 0.70
N LEU A 7 -81.94 11.11 -0.45
CA LEU A 7 -80.56 11.48 -0.84
C LEU A 7 -79.37 11.30 0.13
N GLY A 8 -78.24 10.80 -0.43
CA GLY A 8 -76.89 11.06 0.06
C GLY A 8 -75.89 9.94 -0.26
N GLY A 9 -74.83 10.23 -1.02
CA GLY A 9 -73.80 9.26 -1.47
C GLY A 9 -72.62 9.08 -0.50
N CYS A 10 -71.62 8.25 -0.89
CA CYS A 10 -70.20 8.40 -0.57
C CYS A 10 -69.32 7.31 -1.24
N SER A 11 -68.07 7.69 -1.47
CA SER A 11 -66.99 7.04 -2.22
C SER A 11 -66.39 5.79 -1.57
N ALA A 12 -65.76 4.90 -2.37
CA ALA A 12 -64.70 4.01 -1.88
C ALA A 12 -63.69 3.69 -3.00
N THR A 13 -62.52 4.31 -2.89
CA THR A 13 -61.27 4.03 -3.61
C THR A 13 -60.73 2.66 -3.15
N PRO A 14 -60.27 1.76 -4.03
CA PRO A 14 -59.59 0.55 -3.60
C PRO A 14 -58.21 0.88 -3.03
N ALA A 15 -57.96 0.40 -1.82
CA ALA A 15 -56.71 0.52 -1.10
C ALA A 15 -55.57 -0.16 -1.87
N SER A 16 -54.56 0.63 -2.25
CA SER A 16 -53.25 0.12 -2.63
C SER A 16 -52.58 -0.45 -1.38
N THR A 17 -52.37 -1.75 -1.37
CA THR A 17 -51.59 -2.45 -0.35
C THR A 17 -50.16 -1.88 -0.33
N PRO A 18 -49.60 -1.50 0.83
CA PRO A 18 -48.19 -1.15 0.92
C PRO A 18 -47.35 -2.42 0.73
N PRO A 19 -46.29 -2.40 -0.10
CA PRO A 19 -45.38 -3.54 -0.17
C PRO A 19 -44.68 -3.72 1.17
N SER A 20 -44.70 -4.98 1.62
CA SER A 20 -44.04 -5.48 2.82
C SER A 20 -42.55 -5.14 2.78
N SER A 21 -42.08 -4.47 3.83
CA SER A 21 -40.68 -4.23 4.13
C SER A 21 -39.99 -5.54 4.51
N ALA A 22 -39.59 -6.32 3.51
CA ALA A 22 -38.75 -7.51 3.73
C ALA A 22 -37.65 -7.70 2.65
N ASP A 23 -37.64 -6.94 1.56
CA ASP A 23 -36.62 -7.07 0.51
C ASP A 23 -36.04 -5.71 0.09
N ALA A 24 -35.72 -4.85 1.07
CA ALA A 24 -34.72 -3.82 0.85
C ALA A 24 -33.34 -4.47 0.96
N VAL A 25 -32.98 -5.27 -0.06
CA VAL A 25 -31.58 -5.58 -0.32
C VAL A 25 -30.92 -4.24 -0.62
N VAL A 26 -30.29 -3.67 0.40
CA VAL A 26 -29.32 -2.60 0.23
C VAL A 26 -28.31 -3.14 -0.76
N MET A 27 -28.36 -2.64 -1.99
CA MET A 27 -27.23 -2.70 -2.91
C MET A 27 -26.12 -1.85 -2.30
N VAL A 28 -25.45 -2.39 -1.28
CA VAL A 28 -24.12 -1.96 -0.90
C VAL A 28 -23.30 -2.24 -2.14
N GLY A 29 -22.98 -1.18 -2.88
CA GLY A 29 -22.13 -1.26 -4.05
C GLY A 29 -20.91 -2.09 -3.69
N SER A 30 -20.80 -3.25 -4.33
CA SER A 30 -19.64 -4.12 -4.29
C SER A 30 -18.48 -3.42 -4.99
N ALA A 31 -17.94 -2.39 -4.35
CA ALA A 31 -16.64 -1.82 -4.67
C ALA A 31 -15.52 -2.51 -3.87
N ALA A 32 -15.84 -3.40 -2.93
CA ALA A 32 -14.86 -3.98 -2.00
C ALA A 32 -14.33 -5.38 -2.38
N ALA A 33 -15.00 -6.12 -3.28
CA ALA A 33 -14.67 -7.53 -3.54
C ALA A 33 -13.81 -7.79 -4.80
N GLY A 34 -13.37 -6.75 -5.52
CA GLY A 34 -12.55 -6.91 -6.75
C GLY A 34 -11.48 -5.83 -6.97
N ALA A 35 -11.25 -4.96 -5.98
CA ALA A 35 -10.47 -3.74 -6.18
C ALA A 35 -8.96 -3.85 -5.91
N CYS A 36 -8.43 -5.02 -5.49
CA CYS A 36 -7.00 -5.16 -5.21
C CYS A 36 -6.41 -6.54 -5.53
N PRO A 37 -6.12 -6.87 -6.78
CA PRO A 37 -4.92 -7.66 -7.05
C PRO A 37 -3.72 -6.71 -6.97
N ILE A 38 -2.77 -6.94 -6.04
CA ILE A 38 -1.43 -6.37 -6.19
C ILE A 38 -0.90 -6.90 -7.52
N MET A 39 -0.86 -6.04 -8.52
CA MET A 39 -0.35 -6.35 -9.84
C MET A 39 1.18 -6.58 -9.78
N PRO A 40 1.77 -7.32 -10.74
CA PRO A 40 3.20 -7.60 -10.74
C PRO A 40 4.11 -6.36 -10.70
N ASP A 41 3.61 -5.22 -11.17
CA ASP A 41 4.30 -3.92 -11.22
C ASP A 41 3.76 -2.90 -10.20
N ALA A 42 3.04 -3.38 -9.17
CA ALA A 42 2.45 -2.53 -8.16
C ALA A 42 3.46 -1.60 -7.49
N ARG A 43 3.02 -0.36 -7.23
CA ARG A 43 3.86 0.70 -6.65
C ARG A 43 3.24 1.30 -5.40
N PRO A 44 3.07 0.51 -4.32
CA PRO A 44 2.39 0.96 -3.13
C PRO A 44 3.22 2.01 -2.38
N TYR A 45 2.52 2.90 -1.67
CA TYR A 45 3.15 3.82 -0.73
C TYR A 45 3.56 3.07 0.54
N ALA A 46 4.72 3.40 1.08
CA ALA A 46 5.23 2.78 2.31
C ALA A 46 4.40 3.16 3.55
N PHE A 47 3.76 4.34 3.56
CA PHE A 47 2.76 4.66 4.59
C PHE A 47 1.49 3.81 4.49
N GLY A 48 1.35 2.94 3.49
CA GLY A 48 0.37 1.84 3.47
C GLY A 48 0.75 0.65 4.35
N LEU A 49 2.04 0.48 4.68
CA LEU A 49 2.49 -0.53 5.64
C LEU A 49 2.09 -0.13 7.06
N ASP A 50 1.86 -1.10 7.94
CA ASP A 50 1.80 -0.82 9.37
C ASP A 50 3.21 -0.49 9.92
N PRO A 51 3.31 0.10 11.12
CA PRO A 51 4.60 0.52 11.68
C PRO A 51 5.61 -0.62 11.88
N THR A 52 5.16 -1.84 12.14
CA THR A 52 6.04 -3.00 12.37
C THR A 52 6.63 -3.49 11.06
N GLU A 53 5.81 -3.58 10.02
CA GLU A 53 6.24 -3.93 8.66
C GLU A 53 7.20 -2.88 8.10
N LEU A 54 6.91 -1.59 8.32
CA LEU A 54 7.80 -0.49 7.94
C LEU A 54 9.16 -0.57 8.63
N SER A 55 9.18 -0.77 9.96
CA SER A 55 10.43 -0.92 10.73
C SER A 55 11.25 -2.13 10.24
N SER A 56 10.57 -3.24 9.95
CA SER A 56 11.20 -4.43 9.38
C SER A 56 11.82 -4.16 8.02
N PHE A 57 11.10 -3.45 7.14
CA PHE A 57 11.61 -2.99 5.85
C PHE A 57 12.87 -2.14 6.04
N GLU A 58 12.80 -1.09 6.85
CA GLU A 58 13.90 -0.15 7.05
C GLU A 58 15.15 -0.83 7.64
N SER A 59 14.96 -1.79 8.53
CA SER A 59 16.06 -2.58 9.08
C SER A 59 16.71 -3.45 8.01
N GLN A 60 15.92 -4.18 7.22
CA GLN A 60 16.44 -5.07 6.17
C GLN A 60 17.10 -4.30 5.02
N ALA A 61 16.51 -3.19 4.59
CA ALA A 61 17.00 -2.40 3.45
C ALA A 61 18.40 -1.81 3.66
N LYS A 62 18.89 -1.76 4.91
CA LYS A 62 20.27 -1.33 5.21
C LYS A 62 21.32 -2.29 4.66
N THR A 63 20.99 -3.57 4.52
CA THR A 63 21.97 -4.61 4.19
C THR A 63 21.53 -5.48 3.01
N ASN A 64 20.23 -5.71 2.84
CA ASN A 64 19.70 -6.69 1.90
C ASN A 64 18.52 -6.12 1.11
N VAL A 65 18.25 -6.75 -0.05
CA VAL A 65 16.96 -6.62 -0.73
C VAL A 65 15.83 -7.12 0.17
N VAL A 66 14.70 -6.42 0.14
CA VAL A 66 13.52 -6.76 0.95
C VAL A 66 12.58 -7.65 0.16
N PHE A 67 12.18 -8.77 0.78
CA PHE A 67 11.21 -9.72 0.24
C PHE A 67 9.85 -9.56 0.90
N VAL A 68 8.79 -9.76 0.12
CA VAL A 68 7.41 -9.55 0.56
C VAL A 68 6.46 -10.65 0.09
N ALA A 69 5.48 -10.95 0.93
CA ALA A 69 4.27 -11.66 0.55
C ALA A 69 3.20 -10.63 0.17
N ALA A 70 2.72 -10.69 -1.07
CA ALA A 70 1.67 -9.83 -1.59
C ALA A 70 0.44 -10.70 -1.85
N GLU A 71 -0.61 -10.49 -1.05
CA GLU A 71 -1.85 -11.27 -1.07
C GLU A 71 -3.04 -10.32 -1.00
N GLY A 72 -3.85 -10.26 -2.06
CA GLY A 72 -4.98 -9.31 -2.12
C GLY A 72 -4.52 -7.84 -2.00
N CYS A 73 -5.11 -7.07 -1.09
CA CYS A 73 -4.68 -5.70 -0.74
C CYS A 73 -3.56 -5.66 0.33
N SER A 74 -3.01 -6.81 0.74
CA SER A 74 -2.04 -6.89 1.83
C SER A 74 -0.62 -7.09 1.33
N LEU A 75 0.31 -6.37 1.95
CA LEU A 75 1.74 -6.49 1.71
C LEU A 75 2.43 -6.73 3.05
N ARG A 76 3.09 -7.88 3.16
CA ARG A 76 3.79 -8.30 4.37
C ARG A 76 5.27 -8.47 4.06
N VAL A 77 6.12 -7.75 4.77
CA VAL A 77 7.57 -7.90 4.75
C VAL A 77 7.91 -9.23 5.42
N LEU A 78 8.89 -9.93 4.86
CA LEU A 78 9.37 -11.20 5.40
C LEU A 78 10.68 -10.96 6.14
N PRO A 79 10.64 -10.61 7.45
CA PRO A 79 11.82 -10.20 8.21
C PRO A 79 12.90 -11.28 8.29
N SER A 80 12.50 -12.56 8.25
CA SER A 80 13.38 -13.73 8.28
C SER A 80 13.85 -14.19 6.89
N CYS A 81 13.36 -13.58 5.81
CA CYS A 81 13.92 -13.76 4.48
C CYS A 81 15.12 -12.82 4.31
N ASP A 82 16.12 -13.00 5.18
CA ASP A 82 17.36 -12.27 5.12
C ASP A 82 18.46 -13.14 4.49
N ALA A 83 19.39 -12.47 3.81
CA ALA A 83 20.57 -13.11 3.28
C ALA A 83 21.64 -13.29 4.37
N ALA A 84 21.34 -13.17 5.67
CA ALA A 84 22.36 -13.36 6.71
C ALA A 84 22.88 -14.81 6.70
N ALA A 85 22.06 -15.76 6.25
CA ALA A 85 22.46 -17.14 5.98
C ALA A 85 23.27 -17.34 4.68
N SER A 86 23.37 -16.33 3.81
CA SER A 86 24.19 -16.33 2.58
C SER A 86 24.49 -14.89 2.08
N PRO A 87 25.39 -14.16 2.76
CA PRO A 87 25.67 -12.75 2.43
C PRO A 87 26.06 -12.58 0.95
N GLY A 88 25.41 -11.65 0.26
CA GLY A 88 25.69 -11.33 -1.15
C GLY A 88 24.99 -12.21 -2.21
N LYS A 89 24.39 -13.36 -1.85
CA LYS A 89 23.67 -14.21 -2.83
C LYS A 89 22.43 -13.54 -3.40
N LEU A 90 21.65 -12.89 -2.53
CA LEU A 90 20.40 -12.22 -2.90
C LEU A 90 20.59 -10.73 -3.23
N GLY A 91 21.79 -10.21 -2.97
CA GLY A 91 22.17 -8.82 -3.23
C GLY A 91 21.61 -7.82 -2.22
N GLY A 92 22.17 -6.61 -2.27
CA GLY A 92 21.71 -5.46 -1.51
C GLY A 92 21.05 -4.40 -2.38
N TYR A 93 20.79 -3.25 -1.78
CA TYR A 93 20.50 -2.04 -2.52
C TYR A 93 21.79 -1.29 -2.84
N ARG A 94 21.88 -0.78 -4.07
CA ARG A 94 22.95 0.13 -4.51
C ARG A 94 22.90 1.43 -3.69
N PRO A 95 24.00 2.22 -3.68
CA PRO A 95 24.01 3.55 -3.09
C PRO A 95 22.85 4.41 -3.60
N LEU A 96 22.37 5.32 -2.75
CA LEU A 96 21.28 6.23 -3.07
C LEU A 96 21.59 7.05 -4.33
N LEU A 97 20.77 6.89 -5.37
CA LEU A 97 20.78 7.76 -6.55
C LEU A 97 19.96 9.01 -6.23
N ARG A 98 20.65 10.09 -5.84
CA ARG A 98 19.99 11.36 -5.51
C ARG A 98 19.34 11.99 -6.74
N THR A 99 18.14 12.51 -6.54
CA THR A 99 17.38 13.28 -7.55
C THR A 99 17.02 14.64 -6.98
N SER A 100 16.34 15.48 -7.78
CA SER A 100 15.69 16.68 -7.24
C SER A 100 14.75 16.30 -6.11
N VAL A 101 14.78 17.06 -5.00
CA VAL A 101 13.85 16.87 -3.89
C VAL A 101 12.45 17.27 -4.33
N ASN A 102 11.46 16.40 -4.12
CA ASN A 102 10.06 16.68 -4.44
C ASN A 102 9.20 16.43 -3.21
N ARG A 103 8.52 17.48 -2.73
CA ARG A 103 7.56 17.44 -1.62
C ARG A 103 6.14 17.39 -2.18
N SER A 104 5.30 16.55 -1.59
CA SER A 104 3.93 16.33 -2.03
C SER A 104 3.03 16.00 -0.85
N ARG A 105 1.73 16.28 -1.02
CA ARG A 105 0.68 15.96 -0.06
C ARG A 105 -0.44 15.18 -0.74
N ILE A 106 -0.98 14.19 -0.05
CA ILE A 106 -2.15 13.44 -0.45
C ILE A 106 -3.23 13.57 0.62
N ASP A 107 -4.36 14.17 0.28
CA ASP A 107 -5.56 14.18 1.14
C ASP A 107 -6.50 13.01 0.80
N ILE A 108 -7.15 12.42 1.79
CA ILE A 108 -8.09 11.32 1.64
C ILE A 108 -9.31 11.62 2.51
N ARG A 109 -10.46 11.84 1.88
CA ARG A 109 -11.70 12.26 2.54
C ARG A 109 -12.82 11.23 2.40
N THR A 110 -12.66 10.28 1.48
CA THR A 110 -13.71 9.29 1.18
C THR A 110 -13.11 7.90 1.05
N THR A 111 -13.95 6.88 1.24
CA THR A 111 -13.59 5.48 1.03
C THR A 111 -13.10 5.23 -0.39
N GLY A 112 -13.70 5.86 -1.40
CA GLY A 112 -13.25 5.73 -2.79
C GLY A 112 -11.85 6.31 -3.01
N GLU A 113 -11.56 7.47 -2.42
CA GLU A 113 -10.21 8.06 -2.46
C GLU A 113 -9.19 7.19 -1.74
N LEU A 114 -9.57 6.57 -0.62
CA LEU A 114 -8.70 5.69 0.15
C LEU A 114 -8.22 4.52 -0.70
N TYR A 115 -9.14 3.80 -1.35
CA TYR A 115 -8.77 2.66 -2.19
C TYR A 115 -8.05 3.07 -3.47
N THR A 116 -8.29 4.28 -3.98
CA THR A 116 -7.59 4.79 -5.17
C THR A 116 -6.16 5.23 -4.86
N ARG A 117 -5.95 5.90 -3.72
CA ARG A 117 -4.65 6.49 -3.35
C ARG A 117 -3.79 5.56 -2.50
N LEU A 118 -4.43 4.69 -1.71
CA LEU A 118 -3.80 3.69 -0.85
C LEU A 118 -4.40 2.29 -1.06
N PRO A 119 -4.16 1.66 -2.23
CA PRO A 119 -4.64 0.29 -2.48
C PRO A 119 -4.12 -0.71 -1.44
N VAL A 120 -2.83 -0.57 -1.07
CA VAL A 120 -2.21 -1.37 -0.01
C VAL A 120 -2.34 -0.63 1.32
N GLY A 121 -2.88 -1.32 2.32
CA GLY A 121 -3.06 -0.77 3.68
C GLY A 121 -4.28 0.12 3.87
N GLY A 122 -4.97 0.50 2.78
CA GLY A 122 -6.23 1.23 2.82
C GLY A 122 -7.28 0.61 3.75
N PRO A 123 -7.59 -0.70 3.66
CA PRO A 123 -8.57 -1.34 4.55
C PRO A 123 -8.36 -1.09 6.05
N ALA A 124 -7.10 -1.02 6.52
CA ALA A 124 -6.79 -0.78 7.93
C ALA A 124 -7.10 0.66 8.39
N LEU A 125 -7.27 1.59 7.46
CA LEU A 125 -7.58 3.00 7.70
C LEU A 125 -9.07 3.32 7.50
N LEU A 126 -9.85 2.38 6.94
CA LEU A 126 -11.28 2.54 6.66
C LEU A 126 -12.09 2.96 7.90
N PRO A 127 -11.91 2.35 9.09
CA PRO A 127 -12.71 2.71 10.27
C PRO A 127 -12.59 4.19 10.66
N ARG A 128 -11.46 4.85 10.34
CA ARG A 128 -11.27 6.28 10.60
C ARG A 128 -12.13 7.15 9.69
N LEU A 129 -12.18 6.81 8.40
CA LEU A 129 -13.04 7.51 7.45
C LEU A 129 -14.53 7.30 7.77
N GLU A 130 -14.89 6.08 8.19
CA GLU A 130 -16.26 5.77 8.64
C GLU A 130 -16.63 6.51 9.93
N ALA A 131 -15.65 6.78 10.81
CA ALA A 131 -15.81 7.65 11.98
C ALA A 131 -15.86 9.15 11.64
N GLY A 132 -15.79 9.53 10.37
CA GLY A 132 -15.86 10.92 9.90
C GLY A 132 -14.52 11.67 9.93
N GLU A 133 -13.41 10.98 10.19
CA GLU A 133 -12.08 11.57 10.01
C GLU A 133 -11.75 11.74 8.52
N SER A 134 -10.84 12.64 8.20
CA SER A 134 -10.12 12.62 6.92
C SER A 134 -8.65 12.36 7.21
N LEU A 135 -7.91 11.88 6.22
CA LEU A 135 -6.49 11.58 6.35
C LEU A 135 -5.69 12.48 5.41
N HIS A 136 -4.48 12.83 5.80
CA HIS A 136 -3.51 13.43 4.88
C HIS A 136 -2.13 12.82 5.09
N ALA A 137 -1.44 12.57 3.98
CA ALA A 137 -0.06 12.10 3.96
C ALA A 137 0.82 13.19 3.36
N ASP A 138 1.78 13.67 4.14
CA ASP A 138 2.87 14.50 3.67
C ASP A 138 4.09 13.62 3.39
N TYR A 139 4.73 13.80 2.24
CA TYR A 139 5.95 13.08 1.92
C TYR A 139 6.90 13.94 1.09
N LEU A 140 8.17 13.57 1.14
CA LEU A 140 9.22 14.09 0.28
C LEU A 140 10.04 12.93 -0.28
N VAL A 141 10.51 13.06 -1.51
CA VAL A 141 11.41 12.10 -2.16
C VAL A 141 12.72 12.80 -2.47
N VAL A 142 13.84 12.20 -2.07
CA VAL A 142 15.21 12.73 -2.31
C VAL A 142 16.00 11.93 -3.34
N GLY A 143 15.52 10.74 -3.69
CA GLY A 143 16.20 9.85 -4.61
C GLY A 143 15.62 8.46 -4.66
N MET A 144 16.38 7.56 -5.29
CA MET A 144 16.01 6.18 -5.52
C MET A 144 17.08 5.22 -5.01
N ARG A 145 16.65 4.11 -4.42
CA ARG A 145 17.48 2.95 -4.10
C ARG A 145 17.05 1.81 -5.01
N GLU A 146 17.99 1.14 -5.64
CA GLU A 146 17.73 0.05 -6.57
C GLU A 146 18.49 -1.21 -6.14
N ALA A 147 17.85 -2.36 -6.27
CA ALA A 147 18.47 -3.65 -6.02
C ALA A 147 19.62 -3.88 -7.00
N GLU A 148 20.69 -4.52 -6.53
CA GLU A 148 21.81 -4.93 -7.39
C GLU A 148 21.38 -5.88 -8.50
N TYR A 149 20.42 -6.77 -8.19
CA TYR A 149 19.86 -7.71 -9.16
C TYR A 149 18.48 -7.25 -9.61
N GLY A 150 18.31 -7.19 -10.94
CA GLY A 150 17.02 -6.89 -11.55
C GLY A 150 16.01 -8.04 -11.43
N GLN A 151 16.41 -9.25 -11.09
CA GLN A 151 15.49 -10.39 -10.97
C GLN A 151 15.94 -11.33 -9.86
N GLN A 152 14.96 -11.84 -9.10
CA GLN A 152 15.14 -12.88 -8.10
C GLN A 152 14.43 -14.15 -8.56
N TYR A 153 15.03 -15.29 -8.23
CA TYR A 153 14.61 -16.61 -8.72
C TYR A 153 14.21 -17.51 -7.56
N ARG A 154 13.16 -18.32 -7.76
CA ARG A 154 12.59 -19.20 -6.72
C ARG A 154 13.63 -20.16 -6.15
N ASP A 155 14.51 -20.69 -7.00
CA ASP A 155 15.50 -21.69 -6.60
C ASP A 155 16.63 -21.09 -5.75
N ASP A 156 16.94 -19.80 -5.94
CA ASP A 156 17.87 -19.06 -5.09
C ASP A 156 17.32 -18.89 -3.65
N LEU A 157 16.00 -18.83 -3.51
CA LEU A 157 15.29 -18.64 -2.25
C LEU A 157 14.90 -19.96 -1.57
N ALA A 158 14.83 -21.07 -2.32
CA ALA A 158 14.38 -22.36 -1.81
C ALA A 158 15.26 -22.90 -0.67
N ALA A 159 16.53 -22.50 -0.62
CA ALA A 159 17.46 -22.84 0.45
C ALA A 159 17.23 -22.04 1.76
N LEU A 160 16.34 -21.05 1.75
CA LEU A 160 16.12 -20.13 2.85
C LEU A 160 14.69 -20.30 3.40
N PRO A 161 14.50 -20.94 4.56
CA PRO A 161 13.16 -21.24 5.08
C PRO A 161 12.34 -19.98 5.35
N GLY A 162 13.00 -18.86 5.72
CA GLY A 162 12.34 -17.56 5.89
C GLY A 162 11.74 -16.97 4.61
N CYS A 163 12.13 -17.47 3.44
CA CYS A 163 11.68 -16.99 2.14
C CYS A 163 10.55 -17.82 1.51
N ALA A 164 10.06 -18.88 2.19
CA ALA A 164 9.06 -19.79 1.63
C ALA A 164 7.76 -19.10 1.15
N GLY A 165 7.34 -18.03 1.84
CA GLY A 165 6.16 -17.24 1.50
C GLY A 165 6.42 -16.05 0.56
N ALA A 166 7.64 -15.88 0.04
CA ALA A 166 7.96 -14.72 -0.77
C ALA A 166 7.26 -14.78 -2.13
N THR A 167 6.57 -13.72 -2.52
CA THR A 167 5.90 -13.61 -3.83
C THR A 167 6.59 -12.58 -4.71
N HIS A 168 7.05 -11.49 -4.10
CA HIS A 168 7.71 -10.38 -4.73
C HIS A 168 8.95 -10.00 -3.92
N PHE A 169 9.81 -9.23 -4.56
CA PHE A 169 10.85 -8.47 -3.89
C PHE A 169 10.71 -7.00 -4.27
N VAL A 170 11.20 -6.12 -3.40
CA VAL A 170 11.26 -4.69 -3.68
C VAL A 170 12.51 -4.42 -4.49
N TYR A 171 12.37 -4.31 -5.81
CA TYR A 171 13.52 -4.11 -6.71
C TYR A 171 14.02 -2.66 -6.66
N ALA A 172 13.16 -1.73 -6.27
CA ALA A 172 13.53 -0.34 -6.04
C ALA A 172 12.58 0.32 -5.04
N TYR A 173 13.02 1.39 -4.40
CA TYR A 173 12.15 2.28 -3.63
C TYR A 173 12.59 3.74 -3.76
N ALA A 174 11.60 4.63 -3.72
CA ALA A 174 11.83 6.06 -3.55
C ALA A 174 12.21 6.31 -2.09
N ALA A 175 13.38 6.86 -1.87
CA ALA A 175 13.90 7.21 -0.55
C ALA A 175 13.49 8.64 -0.19
N GLY A 176 13.10 8.84 1.07
CA GLY A 176 12.78 10.15 1.61
C GLY A 176 12.23 10.07 3.02
N ALA A 177 11.18 10.84 3.27
CA ALA A 177 10.48 10.86 4.55
C ALA A 177 8.98 11.07 4.33
N PHE A 178 8.17 10.62 5.26
CA PHE A 178 6.72 10.77 5.20
C PHE A 178 6.08 10.79 6.59
N ALA A 179 4.87 11.34 6.64
CA ALA A 179 3.98 11.22 7.79
C ALA A 179 2.52 11.16 7.32
N LEU A 180 1.77 10.19 7.84
CA LEU A 180 0.33 10.05 7.65
C LEU A 180 -0.37 10.50 8.93
N HIS A 181 -1.36 11.37 8.78
CA HIS A 181 -2.11 11.97 9.88
C HIS A 181 -3.60 11.81 9.66
N ALA A 182 -4.35 11.75 10.76
CA ALA A 182 -5.74 12.14 10.76
C ALA A 182 -5.82 13.69 10.73
N SER A 183 -6.73 14.25 9.94
CA SER A 183 -6.94 15.69 9.83
C SER A 183 -7.28 16.29 11.19
N GLY A 184 -6.59 17.37 11.55
CA GLY A 184 -6.73 18.01 12.87
C GLY A 184 -5.92 17.33 13.98
N SER A 185 -5.31 16.17 13.73
CA SER A 185 -4.34 15.55 14.66
C SER A 185 -2.92 16.00 14.35
N ARG A 186 -2.14 16.23 15.42
CA ARG A 186 -0.68 16.44 15.32
C ARG A 186 0.09 15.12 15.41
N ASP A 187 -0.56 14.07 15.90
CA ASP A 187 0.04 12.76 16.03
C ASP A 187 0.03 12.05 14.68
N ALA A 188 1.19 11.54 14.29
CA ALA A 188 1.31 10.74 13.08
C ALA A 188 0.77 9.34 13.36
N LEU A 189 -0.18 8.89 12.54
CA LEU A 189 -0.63 7.51 12.51
C LEU A 189 0.49 6.58 12.06
N ARG A 190 1.28 7.06 11.09
CA ARG A 190 2.44 6.36 10.51
C ARG A 190 3.49 7.39 10.13
N ARG A 191 4.76 7.08 10.35
CA ARG A 191 5.88 7.97 10.04
C ARG A 191 7.09 7.14 9.61
N GLY A 192 7.82 7.65 8.63
CA GLY A 192 9.15 7.17 8.24
C GLY A 192 10.06 8.36 7.99
N GLY A 193 11.28 8.31 8.51
CA GLY A 193 12.28 9.36 8.34
C GLY A 193 11.94 10.66 9.05
N ASP A 194 12.68 11.72 8.71
CA ASP A 194 12.53 13.06 9.29
C ASP A 194 12.13 14.08 8.20
N LEU A 195 10.85 14.40 8.09
CA LEU A 195 10.32 15.32 7.08
C LEU A 195 10.91 16.73 7.14
N GLU A 196 11.26 17.20 8.34
CA GLU A 196 11.83 18.53 8.54
C GLU A 196 13.34 18.49 8.28
N GLY A 197 14.02 17.50 8.85
CA GLY A 197 15.44 17.29 8.65
C GLY A 197 15.83 17.05 7.19
N CYS A 198 14.96 16.43 6.40
CA CYS A 198 15.24 16.12 4.99
C CYS A 198 15.07 17.28 4.02
N ASP A 199 14.28 18.29 4.39
CA ASP A 199 14.04 19.46 3.56
C ASP A 199 15.06 20.58 3.84
N ALA A 200 15.89 20.40 4.87
CA ALA A 200 16.96 21.33 5.20
C ALA A 200 18.06 21.32 4.13
N GLN A 201 18.57 22.50 3.78
CA GLN A 201 19.74 22.61 2.90
C GLN A 201 20.94 21.91 3.54
N GLY A 202 21.58 21.00 2.81
CA GLY A 202 22.71 20.22 3.32
C GLY A 202 22.32 19.11 4.30
N ALA A 203 21.03 18.72 4.34
CA ALA A 203 20.56 17.57 5.12
C ALA A 203 21.43 16.33 4.90
N ASP A 204 21.75 15.65 6.00
CA ASP A 204 22.37 14.33 5.94
C ASP A 204 21.40 13.37 5.26
N ALA A 205 21.83 12.81 4.12
CA ALA A 205 21.05 11.88 3.34
C ALA A 205 20.58 10.68 4.17
N SER A 206 21.33 10.29 5.22
CA SER A 206 21.01 9.18 6.12
C SER A 206 19.66 9.34 6.84
N ARG A 207 19.17 10.59 7.00
CA ARG A 207 17.88 10.90 7.63
C ARG A 207 16.69 10.79 6.68
N CYS A 208 16.98 10.60 5.39
CA CYS A 208 16.04 10.69 4.26
C CYS A 208 15.99 9.40 3.46
N GLU A 209 16.26 8.28 4.11
CA GLU A 209 16.35 6.97 3.47
C GLU A 209 15.16 6.06 3.76
N SER A 210 14.13 6.57 4.45
CA SER A 210 12.90 5.83 4.65
C SER A 210 12.21 5.59 3.30
N PRO A 211 11.62 4.40 3.10
CA PRO A 211 10.87 4.14 1.88
C PRO A 211 9.64 5.04 1.84
N VAL A 212 9.39 5.69 0.71
CA VAL A 212 8.17 6.48 0.49
C VAL A 212 7.25 5.74 -0.48
N ARG A 213 7.84 5.20 -1.55
CA ARG A 213 7.13 4.42 -2.56
C ARG A 213 7.94 3.20 -2.92
N LEU A 214 7.30 2.04 -2.86
CA LEU A 214 7.91 0.75 -3.18
C LEU A 214 7.66 0.41 -4.65
N TYR A 215 8.59 -0.32 -5.26
CA TYR A 215 8.43 -0.85 -6.60
C TYR A 215 8.65 -2.36 -6.52
N LEU A 216 7.56 -3.10 -6.69
CA LEU A 216 7.56 -4.55 -6.54
C LEU A 216 7.91 -5.21 -7.88
N ARG A 217 8.53 -6.38 -7.80
CA ARG A 217 8.72 -7.28 -8.94
C ARG A 217 8.47 -8.70 -8.49
N PRO A 218 7.75 -9.52 -9.28
CA PRO A 218 7.51 -10.91 -8.94
C PRO A 218 8.83 -11.69 -8.90
N ILE A 219 8.90 -12.65 -7.99
CA ILE A 219 9.93 -13.69 -8.02
C ILE A 219 9.58 -14.65 -9.15
N VAL A 220 10.56 -14.96 -9.99
CA VAL A 220 10.37 -15.83 -11.16
C VAL A 220 10.73 -17.25 -10.77
N ASP A 221 9.95 -18.22 -11.27
CA ASP A 221 10.24 -19.63 -11.04
C ASP A 221 11.47 -20.10 -11.80
N GLY A 222 12.12 -21.14 -11.28
CA GLY A 222 13.33 -21.72 -11.86
C GLY A 222 14.63 -21.10 -11.34
N HIS A 223 15.71 -21.40 -12.06
CA HIS A 223 17.07 -21.04 -11.67
C HIS A 223 17.49 -19.74 -12.36
N ARG A 224 18.36 -18.99 -11.69
CA ARG A 224 19.07 -17.87 -12.30
C ARG A 224 19.83 -18.36 -13.54
N PRO A 225 19.65 -17.76 -14.73
CA PRO A 225 20.44 -18.14 -15.88
C PRO A 225 21.91 -17.90 -15.56
N PRO A 226 22.83 -18.79 -15.99
CA PRO A 226 24.25 -18.51 -15.87
C PRO A 226 24.47 -17.15 -16.54
N GLN A 227 24.99 -16.18 -15.78
CA GLN A 227 25.29 -14.88 -16.35
C GLN A 227 26.22 -15.13 -17.53
N ALA A 228 25.74 -14.91 -18.76
CA ALA A 228 26.64 -14.74 -19.87
C ALA A 228 27.61 -13.66 -19.39
N THR A 229 28.89 -13.99 -19.31
CA THR A 229 29.95 -13.06 -18.95
C THR A 229 29.83 -11.88 -19.91
N LEU A 230 29.07 -10.86 -19.52
CA LEU A 230 29.18 -9.55 -20.09
C LEU A 230 30.53 -9.07 -19.59
N ASP A 231 31.57 -9.37 -20.38
CA ASP A 231 32.78 -8.59 -20.47
C ASP A 231 32.38 -7.15 -20.76
N VAL A 232 31.89 -6.44 -19.74
CA VAL A 232 31.85 -4.99 -19.74
C VAL A 232 33.28 -4.59 -19.47
N ALA A 233 34.06 -4.56 -20.56
CA ALA A 233 35.27 -3.79 -20.64
C ALA A 233 35.00 -2.43 -20.01
N ALA A 234 35.58 -2.21 -18.84
CA ALA A 234 35.62 -0.93 -18.19
C ALA A 234 36.14 0.10 -19.20
N LYS A 235 35.34 1.13 -19.45
CA LYS A 235 35.75 2.32 -20.19
C LYS A 235 35.31 3.54 -19.41
#